data_AF-A0A7T4C1R7-F1
#
_entry.id   AF-A0A7T4C1R7-F1
#
_cell.length_a   1.000
_cell.length_b   1.000
_cell.length_c   1.000
_cell.angle_alpha   90.00
_cell.angle_beta   90.00
_cell.angle_gamma   90.00
#
_symmetry.space_group_name_H-M   'P 1'
#
loop_
_entity.id
_entity.type
_entity.pdbx_description
1 polymer ?
#
loop_
_entity_poly.entity_id
_entity_poly.type
_entity_poly.pdbx_seq_one_letter_code
_entity_poly.pdbx_strand_id
1 'polypeptide(L)'
;MSRLGHALIAPLLLALSLGALASGVDTYEFRHPERQTRAQDLARALRCPQCQNQNLVESNSPIARDLRLEVYRWVDEGQSDEQVIARMTERFGDFVRYDPPFKAGTALLWGGPALLLLLALNRLRRSLHRRQPARVPLVGDRAEGMLAHDPRAELNRLIMAEQQAGLAPHSRLYRDLELARLANATPLAEQALRERLAKDRTARPLPWLRSWMLLGGLLLALMAGIYAGTGRYQAWQAYQSRPDPLAGLSPRDLQDKELGALHQRLQTNPADLDAWATLGQLYLYRNEYDNALLAYQRLALQEEGASAATQAAQATVLYYRAGQQLTPEATRLLESALKQDKGEVSALMLLASDHFLHGRYSQAIALWQQLLDEERPRINRTALIEAIQTARMMGG
;
A
#
# COMPACT_ATOMS: atom_id res chain seq x y z
N MET A 1 5.32 50.17 0.73
CA MET A 1 4.27 49.40 0.00
C MET A 1 4.40 47.89 0.14
N SER A 2 5.15 47.33 1.12
CA SER A 2 5.35 45.88 1.26
C SER A 2 4.61 45.21 2.44
N ARG A 3 3.96 45.97 3.32
CA ARG A 3 3.27 45.41 4.52
C ARG A 3 1.80 45.03 4.30
N LEU A 4 1.17 45.50 3.22
CA LEU A 4 -0.26 45.22 2.93
C LEU A 4 -0.49 43.90 2.16
N GLY A 5 0.52 43.41 1.42
CA GLY A 5 0.39 42.16 0.66
C GLY A 5 0.29 40.90 1.53
N HIS A 6 0.91 40.91 2.71
CA HIS A 6 0.90 39.74 3.60
C HIS A 6 -0.42 39.61 4.40
N ALA A 7 -1.20 40.69 4.53
CA ALA A 7 -2.47 40.70 5.28
C ALA A 7 -3.64 40.04 4.53
N LEU A 8 -3.56 39.92 3.19
CA LEU A 8 -4.63 39.36 2.35
C LEU A 8 -4.37 37.91 1.91
N ILE A 9 -3.13 37.44 2.00
CA ILE A 9 -2.77 36.06 1.62
C ILE A 9 -3.24 35.05 2.67
N ALA A 10 -3.21 35.43 3.95
CA ALA A 10 -3.67 34.58 5.06
C ALA A 10 -5.18 34.24 4.99
N PRO A 11 -6.12 35.20 4.77
CA PRO A 11 -7.54 34.87 4.65
C PRO A 11 -7.89 34.12 3.34
N LEU A 12 -7.13 34.35 2.25
CA LEU A 12 -7.35 33.66 0.98
C LEU A 12 -6.93 32.18 1.03
N LEU A 13 -5.82 31.86 1.71
CA LEU A 13 -5.40 30.49 1.96
C LEU A 13 -6.36 29.75 2.91
N LEU A 14 -7.01 30.48 3.83
CA LEU A 14 -8.03 29.91 4.72
C LEU A 14 -9.34 29.62 3.95
N ALA A 15 -9.73 30.45 2.99
CA ALA A 15 -10.93 30.27 2.18
C ALA A 15 -10.81 29.09 1.18
N LEU A 16 -9.60 28.77 0.69
CA LEU A 16 -9.36 27.63 -0.19
C LEU A 16 -9.49 26.25 0.49
N SER A 17 -9.61 26.21 1.82
CA SER A 17 -9.67 24.97 2.59
C SER A 17 -11.07 24.38 2.79
N LEU A 18 -12.15 25.07 2.38
CA LEU A 18 -13.54 24.63 2.63
C LEU A 18 -14.11 23.63 1.59
N GLY A 19 -13.33 23.17 0.61
CA GLY A 19 -13.78 22.25 -0.44
C GLY A 19 -13.78 20.77 -0.07
N ALA A 20 -14.23 20.39 1.14
CA ALA A 20 -14.35 18.97 1.51
C ALA A 20 -15.66 18.37 0.95
N LEU A 21 -15.53 17.50 -0.06
CA LEU A 21 -16.63 16.71 -0.62
C LEU A 21 -17.10 15.68 0.42
N ALA A 22 -18.33 15.83 0.92
CA ALA A 22 -18.98 14.83 1.76
C ALA A 22 -19.64 13.75 0.86
N SER A 23 -19.29 12.49 1.09
CA SER A 23 -19.88 11.32 0.43
C SER A 23 -21.13 10.83 1.17
N GLY A 24 -22.00 10.01 0.56
CA GLY A 24 -23.17 9.43 1.25
C GLY A 24 -22.87 8.61 2.52
N VAL A 25 -21.59 8.31 2.79
CA VAL A 25 -21.12 7.75 4.08
C VAL A 25 -20.97 8.85 5.14
N ASP A 26 -20.61 10.06 4.72
CA ASP A 26 -20.41 11.23 5.57
C ASP A 26 -21.73 11.89 5.99
N THR A 27 -22.85 11.52 5.35
CA THR A 27 -24.22 11.94 5.69
C THR A 27 -25.05 10.89 6.42
N TYR A 28 -24.45 9.75 6.81
CA TYR A 28 -25.15 8.69 7.55
C TYR A 28 -25.55 9.18 8.95
N GLU A 29 -26.86 9.33 9.20
CA GLU A 29 -27.40 9.68 10.52
C GLU A 29 -27.57 8.43 11.39
N PHE A 30 -26.88 8.40 12.52
CA PHE A 30 -27.06 7.37 13.54
C PHE A 30 -28.28 7.69 14.40
N ARG A 31 -29.10 6.67 14.71
CA ARG A 31 -30.19 6.79 15.69
C ARG A 31 -29.67 7.14 17.09
N HIS A 32 -28.43 6.74 17.35
CA HIS A 32 -27.73 6.89 18.60
C HIS A 32 -26.35 7.49 18.33
N PRO A 33 -26.13 8.80 18.58
CA PRO A 33 -24.87 9.47 18.29
C PRO A 33 -23.64 8.80 18.92
N GLU A 34 -23.82 8.19 20.09
CA GLU A 34 -22.80 7.41 20.79
C GLU A 34 -22.25 6.21 19.99
N ARG A 35 -22.99 5.72 18.99
CA ARG A 35 -22.59 4.58 18.15
C ARG A 35 -21.78 4.99 16.93
N GLN A 36 -21.76 6.27 16.57
CA GLN A 36 -21.06 6.77 15.39
C GLN A 36 -19.55 6.52 15.48
N THR A 37 -18.93 6.88 16.60
CA THR A 37 -17.50 6.67 16.83
C THR A 37 -17.14 5.19 16.73
N ARG A 38 -17.93 4.33 17.38
CA ARG A 38 -17.78 2.88 17.32
C ARG A 38 -17.86 2.34 15.89
N ALA A 39 -18.82 2.80 15.10
CA ALA A 39 -18.99 2.37 13.72
C ALA A 39 -17.81 2.81 12.83
N GLN A 40 -17.30 4.03 13.02
CA GLN A 40 -16.12 4.53 12.32
C GLN A 40 -14.85 3.74 12.68
N ASP A 41 -14.64 3.46 13.96
CA ASP A 41 -13.49 2.67 14.42
C ASP A 41 -13.53 1.24 13.87
N LEU A 42 -14.71 0.63 13.88
CA LEU A 42 -14.92 -0.69 13.29
C LEU A 42 -14.65 -0.71 11.77
N ALA A 43 -15.08 0.33 11.05
CA ALA A 43 -14.79 0.46 9.62
C ALA A 43 -13.29 0.65 9.33
N ARG A 44 -12.53 1.36 10.19
CA ARG A 44 -11.06 1.47 10.06
C ARG A 44 -10.34 0.14 10.30
N ALA A 45 -10.90 -0.71 11.16
CA ALA A 45 -10.34 -2.03 11.45
C ALA A 45 -10.56 -3.06 10.33
N LEU A 46 -11.35 -2.72 9.30
CA LEU A 46 -11.69 -3.57 8.16
C LEU A 46 -11.04 -3.07 6.87
N ARG A 47 -10.56 -4.00 6.06
CA ARG A 47 -9.91 -3.77 4.76
C ARG A 47 -10.92 -3.76 3.62
N CYS A 48 -10.69 -2.91 2.62
CA CYS A 48 -11.40 -3.00 1.36
C CYS A 48 -10.91 -4.22 0.56
N PRO A 49 -11.80 -5.14 0.14
CA PRO A 49 -11.39 -6.38 -0.52
C PRO A 49 -10.89 -6.23 -1.95
N GLN A 50 -11.21 -5.11 -2.60
CA GLN A 50 -10.80 -4.83 -3.98
C GLN A 50 -9.76 -3.71 -4.07
N CYS A 51 -9.30 -3.21 -2.92
CA CYS A 51 -8.37 -2.09 -2.85
C CYS A 51 -7.00 -2.57 -2.36
N GLN A 52 -5.93 -1.90 -2.79
CA GLN A 52 -4.58 -2.28 -2.39
C GLN A 52 -4.29 -1.86 -0.95
N ASN A 53 -4.41 -2.79 0.00
CA ASN A 53 -4.02 -2.64 1.41
C ASN A 53 -4.62 -1.41 2.14
N GLN A 54 -5.75 -0.90 1.68
CA GLN A 54 -6.46 0.24 2.28
C GLN A 54 -7.61 -0.25 3.16
N ASN A 55 -7.87 0.47 4.25
CA ASN A 55 -9.06 0.25 5.06
C ASN A 55 -10.31 0.85 4.39
N LEU A 56 -11.49 0.49 4.91
CA LEU A 56 -12.77 0.93 4.32
C LEU A 56 -12.94 2.45 4.36
N VAL A 57 -12.37 3.14 5.37
CA VAL A 57 -12.47 4.60 5.56
C VAL A 57 -11.51 5.38 4.66
N GLU A 58 -10.28 4.90 4.51
CA GLU A 58 -9.23 5.53 3.70
C GLU A 58 -9.48 5.38 2.19
N SER A 59 -10.18 4.32 1.79
CA SER A 59 -10.40 4.05 0.38
C SER A 59 -11.59 4.83 -0.19
N ASN A 60 -11.33 5.54 -1.29
CA ASN A 60 -12.34 6.28 -2.08
C ASN A 60 -13.02 5.41 -3.15
N SER A 61 -12.75 4.10 -3.19
CA SER A 61 -13.38 3.22 -4.17
C SER A 61 -14.90 3.11 -3.93
N PRO A 62 -15.71 2.87 -5.00
CA PRO A 62 -17.15 2.65 -4.84
C PRO A 62 -17.46 1.52 -3.85
N ILE A 63 -16.74 0.39 -3.92
CA ILE A 63 -16.97 -0.75 -3.03
C ILE A 63 -16.62 -0.46 -1.57
N ALA A 64 -15.59 0.35 -1.30
CA ALA A 64 -15.27 0.73 0.08
C ALA A 64 -16.34 1.63 0.69
N ARG A 65 -16.98 2.48 -0.12
CA ARG A 65 -18.12 3.31 0.31
C ARG A 65 -19.33 2.45 0.65
N ASP A 66 -19.68 1.50 -0.21
CA ASP A 66 -20.82 0.61 0.01
C ASP A 66 -20.65 -0.23 1.28
N LEU A 67 -19.46 -0.79 1.50
CA LEU A 67 -19.15 -1.59 2.69
C LEU A 67 -19.15 -0.75 3.98
N ARG A 68 -18.73 0.52 3.93
CA ARG A 68 -18.87 1.42 5.10
C ARG A 68 -20.31 1.63 5.50
N LEU A 69 -21.20 1.85 4.53
CA LEU A 69 -22.63 2.02 4.80
C LEU A 69 -23.23 0.76 5.45
N GLU A 70 -22.82 -0.43 4.99
CA GLU A 70 -23.27 -1.68 5.62
C GLU A 70 -22.80 -1.80 7.08
N VAL A 71 -21.53 -1.49 7.36
CA VAL A 71 -20.98 -1.49 8.73
C VAL A 71 -21.72 -0.49 9.63
N TYR A 72 -21.96 0.73 9.16
CA TYR A 72 -22.66 1.76 9.92
C TYR A 72 -24.09 1.34 10.24
N ARG A 73 -24.79 0.76 9.26
CA ARG A 73 -26.14 0.21 9.44
C ARG A 73 -26.19 -0.86 10.52
N TRP A 74 -25.29 -1.84 10.50
CA TRP A 74 -25.34 -2.93 11.48
C TRP A 74 -25.00 -2.46 12.89
N VAL A 75 -24.07 -1.52 13.03
CA VAL A 75 -23.77 -0.92 14.34
C VAL A 75 -24.97 -0.10 14.86
N ASP A 76 -25.66 0.62 13.98
CA ASP A 76 -26.88 1.36 14.32
C ASP A 76 -28.08 0.46 14.63
N GLU A 77 -28.14 -0.74 14.05
CA GLU A 77 -29.08 -1.81 14.42
C GLU A 77 -28.76 -2.44 15.80
N GLY A 78 -27.64 -2.08 16.41
CA GLY A 78 -27.24 -2.55 17.75
C GLY A 78 -26.45 -3.86 17.74
N GLN A 79 -25.91 -4.27 16.59
CA GLN A 79 -25.05 -5.45 16.50
C GLN A 79 -23.74 -5.24 17.26
N SER A 80 -23.13 -6.32 17.78
CA SER A 80 -21.80 -6.30 18.38
C SER A 80 -20.69 -6.25 17.32
N ASP A 81 -19.47 -5.87 17.70
CA ASP A 81 -18.34 -5.78 16.77
C ASP A 81 -18.02 -7.16 16.18
N GLU A 82 -18.11 -8.21 16.99
CA GLU A 82 -17.93 -9.59 16.56
C GLU A 82 -18.98 -10.03 15.55
N GLN A 83 -20.23 -9.60 15.71
CA GLN A 83 -21.32 -9.93 14.77
C GLN A 83 -21.10 -9.25 13.42
N VAL A 84 -20.69 -7.98 13.41
CA VAL A 84 -20.37 -7.24 12.19
C VAL A 84 -19.16 -7.85 11.49
N ILE A 85 -18.09 -8.14 12.23
CA ILE A 85 -16.89 -8.79 11.70
C ILE A 85 -17.23 -10.18 11.16
N ALA A 86 -18.04 -10.96 11.87
CA ALA A 86 -18.49 -12.28 11.42
C ALA A 86 -19.24 -12.18 10.09
N ARG A 87 -20.14 -11.21 9.94
CA ARG A 87 -20.88 -10.98 8.70
C ARG A 87 -19.96 -10.59 7.53
N MET A 88 -18.97 -9.73 7.80
CA MET A 88 -17.95 -9.36 6.80
C MET A 88 -17.07 -10.54 6.42
N THR A 89 -16.61 -11.32 7.41
CA THR A 89 -15.72 -12.47 7.17
C THR A 89 -16.46 -13.68 6.58
N GLU A 90 -17.77 -13.81 6.77
CA GLU A 90 -18.57 -14.84 6.11
C GLU A 90 -18.61 -14.64 4.59
N ARG A 91 -18.76 -13.39 4.14
CA ARG A 91 -18.88 -13.05 2.72
C ARG A 91 -17.55 -12.83 2.03
N PHE A 92 -16.58 -12.25 2.74
CA PHE A 92 -15.30 -11.84 2.17
C PHE A 92 -14.10 -12.60 2.75
N GLY A 93 -14.26 -13.44 3.77
CA GLY A 93 -13.17 -14.21 4.37
C GLY A 93 -12.32 -13.41 5.39
N ASP A 94 -11.41 -14.12 6.06
CA ASP A 94 -10.60 -13.59 7.16
C ASP A 94 -9.63 -12.45 6.74
N PHE A 95 -9.37 -12.28 5.44
CA PHE A 95 -8.42 -11.27 4.95
C PHE A 95 -8.91 -9.84 5.14
N VAL A 96 -10.22 -9.64 5.29
CA VAL A 96 -10.83 -8.32 5.52
C VAL A 96 -10.39 -7.74 6.87
N ARG A 97 -9.98 -8.57 7.82
CA ARG A 97 -9.54 -8.10 9.13
C ARG A 97 -8.04 -7.80 9.11
N TYR A 98 -7.61 -6.66 9.69
CA TYR A 98 -6.18 -6.40 9.91
C TYR A 98 -5.57 -7.37 10.93
N ASP A 99 -6.35 -7.76 11.93
CA ASP A 99 -5.96 -8.70 12.98
C ASP A 99 -6.43 -10.12 12.66
N PRO A 100 -5.55 -11.01 12.18
CA PRO A 100 -5.96 -12.38 11.87
C PRO A 100 -6.42 -13.11 13.15
N PRO A 101 -7.59 -13.77 13.16
CA PRO A 101 -8.08 -14.47 14.34
C PRO A 101 -7.15 -15.65 14.70
N PHE A 102 -7.05 -16.01 15.98
CA PHE A 102 -6.28 -17.18 16.42
C PHE A 102 -7.04 -18.47 16.04
N LYS A 103 -6.66 -19.07 14.92
CA LYS A 103 -7.21 -20.32 14.36
C LYS A 103 -6.05 -21.28 14.08
N ALA A 104 -6.33 -22.56 13.86
CA ALA A 104 -5.30 -23.54 13.52
C ALA A 104 -4.41 -23.10 12.31
N GLY A 105 -5.00 -22.40 11.33
CA GLY A 105 -4.28 -21.87 10.17
C GLY A 105 -3.36 -20.67 10.47
N THR A 106 -3.66 -19.86 11.48
CA THR A 106 -2.83 -18.71 11.90
C THR A 106 -1.95 -19.04 13.10
N ALA A 107 -2.10 -20.22 13.72
CA ALA A 107 -1.35 -20.64 14.91
C ALA A 107 0.18 -20.57 14.72
N LEU A 108 0.68 -20.80 13.50
CA LEU A 108 2.10 -20.67 13.18
C LEU A 108 2.58 -19.21 13.24
N LEU A 109 1.75 -18.25 12.79
CA LEU A 109 2.07 -16.83 12.83
C LEU A 109 2.24 -16.35 14.27
N TRP A 110 1.34 -16.78 15.15
CA TRP A 110 1.33 -16.38 16.57
C TRP A 110 2.33 -17.17 17.42
N GLY A 111 2.44 -18.49 17.23
CA GLY A 111 3.32 -19.36 18.01
C GLY A 111 4.76 -19.44 17.52
N GLY A 112 5.01 -19.12 16.24
CA GLY A 112 6.33 -19.19 15.60
C GLY A 112 7.41 -18.37 16.32
N PRO A 113 7.19 -17.07 16.60
CA PRO A 113 8.17 -16.25 17.30
C PRO A 113 8.55 -16.79 18.69
N ALA A 114 7.55 -17.23 19.48
CA ALA A 114 7.78 -17.79 20.81
C ALA A 114 8.55 -19.12 20.75
N LEU A 115 8.20 -19.99 19.79
CA LEU A 115 8.91 -21.24 19.54
C LEU A 115 10.39 -20.98 19.19
N LEU A 116 10.66 -20.04 18.29
CA LEU A 116 12.03 -19.68 17.90
C LEU A 116 12.83 -19.11 19.08
N LEU A 117 12.20 -18.27 19.90
CA LEU A 117 12.83 -17.72 21.10
C LEU A 117 13.17 -18.83 22.11
N LEU A 118 12.24 -19.75 22.37
CA LEU A 118 12.47 -20.90 23.27
C LEU A 118 13.61 -21.80 22.76
N LEU A 119 13.64 -22.06 21.45
CA LEU A 119 14.73 -22.83 20.83
C LEU A 119 16.07 -22.12 20.96
N ALA A 120 16.11 -20.80 20.75
CA ALA A 120 17.32 -19.98 20.91
C ALA A 120 17.81 -19.95 22.37
N LEU A 121 16.91 -19.72 23.33
CA LEU A 121 17.24 -19.70 24.76
C LEU A 121 17.69 -21.07 25.28
N ASN A 122 17.04 -22.15 24.88
CA ASN A 122 17.44 -23.50 25.27
C ASN A 122 18.83 -23.85 24.72
N ARG A 123 19.15 -23.42 23.49
CA ARG A 123 20.50 -23.54 22.94
C ARG A 123 21.52 -22.71 23.70
N LEU A 124 21.21 -21.45 23.98
CA LEU A 124 22.11 -20.56 24.74
C LEU A 124 22.39 -21.14 26.12
N ARG A 125 21.36 -21.59 26.85
CA ARG A 125 21.48 -22.26 28.14
C ARG A 125 22.37 -23.51 28.05
N ARG A 126 22.16 -24.37 27.04
CA ARG A 126 23.00 -25.56 26.84
C ARG A 126 24.45 -25.21 26.49
N SER A 127 24.68 -24.14 25.74
CA SER A 127 26.02 -23.64 25.42
C SER A 127 26.74 -23.13 26.66
N LEU A 128 26.04 -22.34 27.49
CA LEU A 128 26.56 -21.80 28.74
C LEU A 128 26.82 -22.89 29.78
N HIS A 129 25.92 -23.87 29.94
CA HIS A 129 26.14 -25.01 30.84
C HIS A 129 27.23 -25.97 30.37
N ARG A 130 27.51 -26.05 29.06
CA ARG A 130 28.64 -26.82 28.52
C ARG A 130 29.98 -26.11 28.72
N ARG A 131 29.98 -24.80 28.97
CA ARG A 131 31.16 -24.06 29.41
C ARG A 131 31.32 -24.24 30.91
N GLN A 132 31.90 -25.35 31.34
CA GLN A 132 32.50 -25.37 32.68
C GLN A 132 33.58 -24.28 32.72
N PRO A 133 33.58 -23.36 33.69
CA PRO A 133 34.72 -22.47 33.85
C PRO A 133 35.92 -23.37 34.14
N ALA A 134 36.81 -23.52 33.15
CA ALA A 134 38.09 -24.14 33.38
C ALA A 134 38.78 -23.28 34.44
N ARG A 135 38.84 -23.78 35.69
CA ARG A 135 39.60 -23.12 36.74
C ARG A 135 41.03 -23.03 36.22
N VAL A 136 41.48 -21.81 35.93
CA VAL A 136 42.87 -21.54 35.61
C VAL A 136 43.66 -21.94 36.85
N PRO A 137 44.55 -22.94 36.80
CA PRO A 137 45.46 -23.19 37.89
C PRO A 137 46.39 -21.98 37.95
N LEU A 138 46.29 -21.16 38.99
CA LEU A 138 47.34 -20.23 39.35
C LEU A 138 48.61 -21.07 39.49
N VAL A 139 49.64 -20.77 38.70
CA VAL A 139 50.97 -21.36 38.86
C VAL A 139 51.52 -20.83 40.17
N GLY A 140 51.14 -21.47 41.26
CA GLY A 140 51.87 -21.46 42.52
C GLY A 140 52.85 -22.64 42.52
N ASP A 141 54.11 -22.32 42.82
CA ASP A 141 55.13 -23.18 43.43
C ASP A 141 56.08 -24.05 42.57
N ARG A 142 56.17 -23.96 41.23
CA ARG A 142 57.19 -24.74 40.47
C ARG A 142 57.90 -24.05 39.30
N ALA A 143 58.12 -22.74 39.38
CA ALA A 143 58.79 -21.97 38.31
C ALA A 143 60.30 -21.68 38.54
N GLU A 144 60.98 -22.36 39.47
CA GLU A 144 62.41 -22.09 39.75
C GLU A 144 63.40 -23.00 38.98
N GLY A 145 62.96 -24.04 38.27
CA GLY A 145 63.87 -25.12 37.83
C GLY A 145 64.12 -25.33 36.34
N MET A 146 63.37 -24.75 35.40
CA MET A 146 63.32 -25.25 34.01
C MET A 146 63.49 -24.14 32.97
N LEU A 147 64.58 -23.39 33.08
CA LEU A 147 65.05 -22.39 32.10
C LEU A 147 66.22 -22.90 31.21
N ALA A 148 66.47 -24.20 31.15
CA ALA A 148 67.65 -24.75 30.48
C ALA A 148 67.31 -25.53 29.20
N HIS A 149 67.69 -24.94 28.04
CA HIS A 149 67.83 -25.52 26.68
C HIS A 149 66.66 -25.38 25.69
N ASP A 150 66.65 -24.26 24.94
CA ASP A 150 65.91 -24.04 23.69
C ASP A 150 66.88 -24.14 22.48
N PRO A 151 66.70 -25.08 21.53
CA PRO A 151 67.61 -25.28 20.40
C PRO A 151 67.62 -24.14 19.36
N ARG A 152 66.58 -23.29 19.28
CA ARG A 152 66.62 -22.07 18.43
C ARG A 152 67.53 -21.00 19.02
N ALA A 153 67.68 -20.99 20.35
CA ALA A 153 68.62 -20.11 21.02
C ALA A 153 70.08 -20.53 20.75
N GLU A 154 70.34 -21.82 20.58
CA GLU A 154 71.68 -22.36 20.30
C GLU A 154 72.16 -22.08 18.86
N LEU A 155 71.29 -22.25 17.85
CA LEU A 155 71.63 -21.90 16.45
C LEU A 155 71.87 -20.39 16.29
N ASN A 156 71.06 -19.56 16.96
CA ASN A 156 71.26 -18.11 17.01
C ASN A 156 72.49 -17.72 17.85
N ARG A 157 72.95 -18.54 18.81
CA ARG A 157 74.27 -18.35 19.47
C ARG A 157 75.41 -18.60 18.50
N LEU A 158 75.34 -19.64 17.66
CA LEU A 158 76.43 -20.01 16.74
C LEU A 158 76.61 -18.98 15.61
N ILE A 159 75.49 -18.49 15.03
CA ILE A 159 75.50 -17.43 14.01
C ILE A 159 76.06 -16.11 14.57
N MET A 160 75.74 -15.80 15.83
CA MET A 160 76.21 -14.58 16.50
C MET A 160 77.65 -14.71 17.02
N ALA A 161 78.08 -15.89 17.47
CA ALA A 161 79.46 -16.16 17.87
C ALA A 161 80.43 -15.98 16.68
N GLU A 162 80.00 -16.33 15.47
CA GLU A 162 80.76 -16.11 14.24
C GLU A 162 80.88 -14.61 13.88
N GLN A 163 79.85 -13.79 14.16
CA GLN A 163 79.85 -12.33 13.95
C GLN A 163 80.50 -11.53 15.09
N GLN A 164 80.58 -12.10 16.30
CA GLN A 164 81.11 -11.44 17.51
C GLN A 164 82.63 -11.54 17.67
N ALA A 165 83.35 -12.18 16.73
CA ALA A 165 84.80 -12.37 16.77
C ALA A 165 85.66 -11.08 16.83
N GLY A 166 85.05 -9.89 16.87
CA GLY A 166 85.74 -8.61 17.00
C GLY A 166 85.45 -7.80 18.27
N LEU A 167 84.59 -8.25 19.20
CA LEU A 167 84.19 -7.43 20.34
C LEU A 167 84.53 -8.09 21.69
N ALA A 168 85.35 -7.40 22.49
CA ALA A 168 85.78 -7.89 23.79
C ALA A 168 84.60 -7.93 24.81
N PRO A 169 84.48 -9.00 25.63
CA PRO A 169 83.37 -9.21 26.58
C PRO A 169 83.18 -8.11 27.63
N HIS A 170 84.21 -7.31 27.86
CA HIS A 170 84.22 -6.26 28.88
C HIS A 170 83.61 -4.97 28.35
N SER A 171 83.42 -4.86 27.02
CA SER A 171 82.85 -3.69 26.38
C SER A 171 81.42 -3.45 26.84
N ARG A 172 81.05 -2.18 27.06
CA ARG A 172 79.67 -1.80 27.45
C ARG A 172 78.65 -2.24 26.41
N LEU A 173 79.01 -2.12 25.13
CA LEU A 173 78.14 -2.49 24.01
C LEU A 173 77.75 -3.98 24.06
N TYR A 174 78.70 -4.86 24.42
CA TYR A 174 78.44 -6.28 24.64
C TYR A 174 77.42 -6.50 25.76
N ARG A 175 77.59 -5.81 26.89
CA ARG A 175 76.68 -5.90 28.05
C ARG A 175 75.26 -5.38 27.76
N ASP A 176 75.14 -4.26 27.05
CA ASP A 176 73.84 -3.65 26.75
C ASP A 176 73.03 -4.47 25.74
N LEU A 177 73.70 -5.08 24.75
CA LEU A 177 73.08 -6.02 23.80
C LEU A 177 72.60 -7.31 24.49
N GLU A 178 73.37 -7.82 25.45
CA GLU A 178 73.00 -9.00 26.26
C GLU A 178 71.74 -8.73 27.11
N LEU A 179 71.65 -7.55 27.71
CA LEU A 179 70.50 -7.14 28.53
C LEU A 179 69.24 -6.92 27.68
N ALA A 180 69.37 -6.31 26.50
CA ALA A 180 68.27 -6.15 25.55
C ALA A 180 67.75 -7.50 25.00
N ARG A 181 68.64 -8.49 24.84
CA ARG A 181 68.31 -9.86 24.43
C ARG A 181 67.50 -10.61 25.49
N LEU A 182 67.84 -10.42 26.77
CA LEU A 182 67.13 -11.01 27.92
C LEU A 182 65.77 -10.35 28.17
N ALA A 183 65.65 -9.04 27.90
CA ALA A 183 64.41 -8.30 28.07
C ALA A 183 63.34 -8.61 26.99
N ASN A 184 63.74 -9.05 25.80
CA ASN A 184 62.84 -9.28 24.65
C ASN A 184 62.48 -10.76 24.38
N ALA A 185 62.78 -11.69 25.30
CA ALA A 185 62.36 -13.08 25.16
C ALA A 185 60.87 -13.23 25.51
N THR A 186 60.04 -13.71 24.58
CA THR A 186 58.61 -13.96 24.85
C THR A 186 58.45 -15.01 25.95
N PRO A 187 57.68 -14.75 27.02
CA PRO A 187 57.57 -15.66 28.14
C PRO A 187 56.94 -16.99 27.71
N LEU A 188 57.50 -18.11 28.16
CA LEU A 188 57.06 -19.48 27.85
C LEU A 188 55.57 -19.71 28.12
N ALA A 189 55.00 -18.99 29.09
CA ALA A 189 53.57 -18.98 29.39
C ALA A 189 52.72 -18.50 28.21
N GLU A 190 53.20 -17.51 27.45
CA GLU A 190 52.49 -16.99 26.27
C GLU A 190 52.57 -17.97 25.10
N GLN A 191 53.69 -18.68 24.93
CA GLN A 191 53.83 -19.73 23.92
C GLN A 191 52.95 -20.95 24.24
N ALA A 192 52.91 -21.39 25.51
CA ALA A 192 52.05 -22.47 25.96
C ALA A 192 50.56 -22.11 25.83
N LEU A 193 50.19 -20.85 26.06
CA LEU A 193 48.83 -20.35 25.83
C LEU A 193 48.49 -20.36 24.33
N ARG A 194 49.41 -19.92 23.46
CA ARG A 194 49.23 -19.95 22.01
C ARG A 194 49.07 -21.37 21.46
N GLU A 195 49.84 -22.34 21.96
CA GLU A 195 49.67 -23.75 21.58
C GLU A 195 48.34 -24.34 22.04
N ARG A 196 47.89 -24.02 23.26
CA ARG A 196 46.57 -24.48 23.75
C ARG A 196 45.43 -23.89 22.92
N LEU A 197 45.49 -22.59 22.61
CA LEU A 197 44.52 -21.92 21.73
C LEU A 197 44.56 -22.46 20.30
N ALA A 198 45.74 -22.81 19.78
CA ALA A 198 45.90 -23.44 18.47
C ALA A 198 45.31 -24.87 18.44
N LYS A 199 45.42 -25.62 19.54
CA LYS A 199 44.85 -26.96 19.67
C LYS A 199 43.31 -26.92 19.80
N ASP A 200 42.76 -25.94 20.53
CA ASP A 200 41.32 -25.73 20.68
C ASP A 200 40.63 -25.28 19.37
N ARG A 201 41.35 -24.66 18.44
CA ARG A 201 40.83 -24.34 17.08
C ARG A 201 40.51 -25.58 16.24
N THR A 202 40.96 -26.77 16.64
CA THR A 202 40.60 -28.05 15.99
C THR A 202 39.32 -28.68 16.55
N ALA A 203 38.46 -27.90 17.21
CA ALA A 203 37.11 -28.33 17.57
C ALA A 203 36.33 -28.77 16.31
N ARG A 204 36.16 -30.09 16.15
CA ARG A 204 35.36 -30.72 15.08
C ARG A 204 34.00 -30.02 14.93
N PRO A 205 33.47 -29.82 13.70
CA PRO A 205 32.16 -29.21 13.50
C PRO A 205 31.14 -29.99 14.32
N LEU A 206 30.44 -29.30 15.22
CA LEU A 206 29.68 -29.98 16.26
C LEU A 206 28.64 -30.92 15.60
N PRO A 207 28.59 -32.21 15.97
CA PRO A 207 27.72 -33.21 15.30
C PRO A 207 26.22 -32.89 15.39
N TRP A 208 25.83 -32.02 16.33
CA TRP A 208 24.47 -31.51 16.40
C TRP A 208 24.13 -30.59 15.22
N LEU A 209 25.07 -29.84 14.65
CA LEU A 209 24.80 -28.98 13.49
C LEU A 209 24.33 -29.82 12.29
N ARG A 210 25.05 -30.94 12.03
CA ARG A 210 24.68 -31.92 11.00
C ARG A 210 23.32 -32.56 11.27
N SER A 211 23.04 -32.96 12.50
CA SER A 211 21.76 -33.57 12.87
C SER A 211 20.58 -32.62 12.68
N TRP A 212 20.77 -31.32 12.97
CA TRP A 212 19.75 -30.30 12.78
C TRP A 212 19.54 -29.92 11.31
N MET A 213 20.60 -29.95 10.50
CA MET A 213 20.47 -29.79 9.04
C MET A 213 19.69 -30.94 8.42
N LEU A 214 19.95 -32.17 8.86
CA LEU A 214 19.21 -33.36 8.40
C LEU A 214 17.74 -33.30 8.84
N LEU A 215 17.46 -32.94 10.09
CA LEU A 215 16.10 -32.84 10.61
C LEU A 215 15.31 -31.69 9.94
N GLY A 216 15.94 -30.54 9.75
CA GLY A 216 15.35 -29.42 9.02
C GLY A 216 15.07 -29.75 7.55
N GLY A 217 15.99 -30.46 6.89
CA GLY A 217 15.82 -30.95 5.52
C GLY A 217 14.68 -31.96 5.41
N LEU A 218 14.57 -32.90 6.35
CA LEU A 218 13.48 -33.88 6.39
C LEU A 218 12.11 -33.20 6.58
N LEU A 219 12.04 -32.18 7.44
CA LEU A 219 10.82 -31.45 7.74
C LEU A 219 10.37 -30.59 6.54
N LEU A 220 11.32 -29.97 5.84
CA LEU A 220 11.06 -29.29 4.57
C LEU A 220 10.57 -30.26 3.49
N ALA A 221 11.19 -31.44 3.38
CA ALA A 221 10.78 -32.47 2.42
C ALA A 221 9.37 -33.00 2.71
N LEU A 222 9.03 -33.21 3.99
CA LEU A 222 7.69 -33.62 4.42
C LEU A 222 6.65 -32.55 4.08
N MET A 223 6.94 -31.28 4.37
CA MET A 223 6.05 -30.16 4.10
C MET A 223 5.82 -30.00 2.58
N ALA A 224 6.89 -30.12 1.78
CA ALA A 224 6.81 -30.13 0.32
C ALA A 224 5.98 -31.32 -0.22
N GLY A 225 6.13 -32.51 0.37
CA GLY A 225 5.36 -33.69 0.00
C GLY A 225 3.86 -33.56 0.30
N ILE A 226 3.50 -33.05 1.48
CA ILE A 226 2.10 -32.77 1.85
C ILE A 226 1.51 -31.70 0.92
N TYR A 227 2.28 -30.66 0.61
CA TYR A 227 1.84 -29.59 -0.29
C TYR A 227 1.61 -30.10 -1.72
N ALA A 228 2.47 -31.00 -2.22
CA ALA A 228 2.32 -31.64 -3.52
C ALA A 228 1.13 -32.62 -3.57
N GLY A 229 0.92 -33.41 -2.51
CA GLY A 229 -0.12 -34.46 -2.46
C GLY A 229 -1.56 -33.95 -2.27
N THR A 230 -1.75 -32.71 -1.81
CA THR A 230 -3.08 -32.13 -1.56
C THR A 230 -3.74 -31.49 -2.80
N GLY A 231 -3.11 -31.58 -3.98
CA GLY A 231 -3.58 -30.91 -5.20
C GLY A 231 -3.48 -29.37 -5.14
N ARG A 232 -3.05 -28.80 -4.00
CA ARG A 232 -2.89 -27.36 -3.79
C ARG A 232 -1.80 -26.76 -4.67
N TYR A 233 -0.73 -27.49 -4.92
CA TYR A 233 0.29 -27.07 -5.89
C TYR A 233 -0.28 -26.93 -7.30
N GLN A 234 -1.11 -27.89 -7.74
CA GLN A 234 -1.76 -27.86 -9.05
C GLN A 234 -2.81 -26.74 -9.14
N ALA A 235 -3.60 -26.52 -8.07
CA ALA A 235 -4.54 -25.41 -7.98
C ALA A 235 -3.85 -24.04 -7.96
N TRP A 236 -2.72 -23.92 -7.25
CA TRP A 236 -1.88 -22.73 -7.22
C TRP A 236 -1.24 -22.46 -8.58
N GLN A 237 -0.71 -23.49 -9.25
CA GLN A 237 -0.21 -23.38 -10.63
C GLN A 237 -1.31 -22.92 -11.60
N ALA A 238 -2.51 -23.51 -11.52
CA ALA A 238 -3.65 -23.14 -12.36
C ALA A 238 -4.16 -21.72 -12.10
N TYR A 239 -4.09 -21.26 -10.85
CA TYR A 239 -4.46 -19.89 -10.46
C TYR A 239 -3.40 -18.88 -10.93
N GLN A 240 -2.12 -19.19 -10.77
CA GLN A 240 -1.01 -18.34 -11.20
C GLN A 240 -0.87 -18.30 -12.73
N SER A 241 -1.31 -19.35 -13.42
CA SER A 241 -1.35 -19.43 -14.88
C SER A 241 -2.61 -18.83 -15.49
N ARG A 242 -3.59 -18.37 -14.70
CA ARG A 242 -4.69 -17.54 -15.21
C ARG A 242 -4.16 -16.11 -15.34
N PRO A 243 -3.94 -15.60 -16.55
CA PRO A 243 -3.63 -14.20 -16.71
C PRO A 243 -4.86 -13.43 -16.24
N ASP A 244 -4.69 -12.53 -15.27
CA ASP A 244 -5.69 -11.47 -15.07
C ASP A 244 -5.66 -10.61 -16.35
N PRO A 245 -6.71 -10.65 -17.18
CA PRO A 245 -6.70 -10.00 -18.48
C PRO A 245 -6.71 -8.46 -18.35
N LEU A 246 -6.83 -7.93 -17.14
CA LEU A 246 -6.83 -6.52 -16.82
C LEU A 246 -5.63 -6.11 -15.93
N ALA A 247 -4.83 -7.06 -15.46
CA ALA A 247 -3.65 -6.74 -14.66
C ALA A 247 -2.60 -5.97 -15.48
N GLY A 248 -2.23 -4.80 -14.99
CA GLY A 248 -1.21 -3.96 -15.61
C GLY A 248 -1.73 -2.96 -16.65
N LEU A 249 -3.03 -2.99 -16.96
CA LEU A 249 -3.65 -1.94 -17.78
C LEU A 249 -3.85 -0.69 -16.92
N SER A 250 -3.33 0.45 -17.39
CA SER A 250 -3.66 1.75 -16.82
C SER A 250 -5.15 2.08 -17.04
N PRO A 251 -5.75 2.99 -16.26
CA PRO A 251 -7.09 3.47 -16.53
C PRO A 251 -7.29 3.98 -17.96
N ARG A 252 -6.24 4.50 -18.59
CA ARG A 252 -6.24 4.92 -19.99
C ARG A 252 -6.30 3.73 -20.93
N ASP A 253 -5.55 2.67 -20.66
CA ASP A 253 -5.56 1.46 -21.48
C ASP A 253 -6.93 0.76 -21.46
N LEU A 254 -7.64 0.82 -20.33
CA LEU A 254 -9.01 0.32 -20.22
C LEU A 254 -9.99 1.17 -21.05
N GLN A 255 -9.86 2.49 -21.01
CA GLN A 255 -10.66 3.42 -21.83
C GLN A 255 -10.34 3.29 -23.32
N ASP A 256 -9.08 3.05 -23.69
CA ASP A 256 -8.66 2.82 -25.09
C ASP A 256 -9.20 1.47 -25.61
N LYS A 257 -9.27 0.45 -24.75
CA LYS A 257 -9.93 -0.83 -25.07
C LYS A 257 -11.44 -0.64 -25.28
N GLU A 258 -12.10 0.13 -24.43
CA GLU A 258 -13.51 0.48 -24.58
C GLU A 258 -13.77 1.27 -25.88
N LEU A 259 -12.90 2.24 -26.20
CA LEU A 259 -12.93 2.98 -27.45
C LEU A 259 -12.81 2.04 -28.67
N GLY A 260 -11.88 1.09 -28.62
CA GLY A 260 -11.71 0.07 -29.66
C GLY A 260 -12.95 -0.81 -29.83
N ALA A 261 -13.58 -1.24 -28.73
CA ALA A 261 -14.80 -2.03 -28.78
C ALA A 261 -15.98 -1.24 -29.37
N LEU A 262 -16.13 0.05 -29.03
CA LEU A 262 -17.13 0.93 -29.62
C LEU A 262 -16.91 1.13 -31.12
N HIS A 263 -15.66 1.34 -31.56
CA HIS A 263 -15.34 1.45 -32.98
C HIS A 263 -15.70 0.18 -33.74
N GLN A 264 -15.36 -1.00 -33.20
CA GLN A 264 -15.70 -2.27 -33.83
C GLN A 264 -17.23 -2.45 -33.91
N ARG A 265 -17.96 -2.12 -32.83
CA ARG A 265 -19.42 -2.17 -32.81
C ARG A 265 -20.04 -1.28 -33.88
N LEU A 266 -19.54 -0.04 -34.02
CA LEU A 266 -20.01 0.90 -35.04
C LEU A 266 -19.60 0.52 -36.46
N GLN A 267 -18.47 -0.18 -36.65
CA GLN A 267 -18.13 -0.78 -37.95
C GLN A 267 -19.12 -1.87 -38.34
N THR A 268 -19.54 -2.70 -37.38
CA THR A 268 -20.51 -3.78 -37.63
C THR A 268 -21.94 -3.27 -37.78
N ASN A 269 -22.32 -2.27 -36.98
CA ASN A 269 -23.64 -1.64 -37.02
C ASN A 269 -23.51 -0.11 -36.95
N PRO A 270 -23.40 0.56 -38.12
CA PRO A 270 -23.25 2.02 -38.16
C PRO A 270 -24.46 2.82 -37.67
N ALA A 271 -25.62 2.18 -37.55
CA ALA A 271 -26.88 2.81 -37.11
C ALA A 271 -27.15 2.60 -35.60
N ASP A 272 -26.18 2.08 -34.85
CA ASP A 272 -26.32 1.83 -33.41
C ASP A 272 -26.31 3.14 -32.61
N LEU A 273 -27.50 3.58 -32.18
CA LEU A 273 -27.70 4.84 -31.45
C LEU A 273 -26.96 4.84 -30.11
N ASP A 274 -27.06 3.74 -29.35
CA ASP A 274 -26.43 3.62 -28.03
C ASP A 274 -24.90 3.68 -28.15
N ALA A 275 -24.33 3.06 -29.18
CA ALA A 275 -22.90 3.10 -29.42
C ALA A 275 -22.41 4.52 -29.78
N TRP A 276 -23.15 5.28 -30.60
CA TRP A 276 -22.82 6.67 -30.90
C TRP A 276 -22.94 7.59 -29.67
N ALA A 277 -23.98 7.41 -28.85
CA ALA A 277 -24.16 8.16 -27.61
C ALA A 277 -23.01 7.89 -26.63
N THR A 278 -22.67 6.61 -26.42
CA THR A 278 -21.58 6.20 -25.53
C THR A 278 -20.22 6.71 -26.04
N LEU A 279 -19.99 6.66 -27.35
CA LEU A 279 -18.77 7.19 -27.97
C LEU A 279 -18.63 8.71 -27.75
N GLY A 280 -19.72 9.47 -27.94
CA GLY A 280 -19.74 10.91 -27.66
C GLY A 280 -19.43 11.23 -26.21
N GLN A 281 -20.01 10.46 -25.28
CA GLN A 281 -19.76 10.62 -23.85
C GLN A 281 -18.32 10.28 -23.46
N LEU A 282 -17.75 9.21 -24.01
CA LEU A 282 -16.37 8.80 -23.78
C LEU A 282 -15.39 9.89 -24.26
N TYR A 283 -15.59 10.43 -25.46
CA TYR A 283 -14.77 11.55 -25.97
C TYR A 283 -14.91 12.80 -25.10
N LEU A 284 -16.12 13.11 -24.62
CA LEU A 284 -16.34 14.23 -23.70
C LEU A 284 -15.52 14.07 -22.40
N TYR A 285 -15.52 12.89 -21.77
CA TYR A 285 -14.72 12.63 -20.56
C TYR A 285 -13.21 12.71 -20.79
N ARG A 286 -12.76 12.46 -22.02
CA ARG A 286 -11.35 12.63 -22.41
C ARG A 286 -10.99 14.06 -22.76
N ASN A 287 -11.93 14.99 -22.67
CA ASN A 287 -11.82 16.39 -23.12
C ASN A 287 -11.57 16.51 -24.64
N GLU A 288 -11.90 15.48 -25.42
CA GLU A 288 -11.79 15.46 -26.88
C GLU A 288 -13.09 16.01 -27.50
N TYR A 289 -13.36 17.29 -27.26
CA TYR A 289 -14.66 17.90 -27.54
C TYR A 289 -15.07 17.85 -29.02
N ASP A 290 -14.15 18.00 -29.95
CA ASP A 290 -14.48 17.95 -31.38
C ASP A 290 -14.90 16.54 -31.81
N ASN A 291 -14.24 15.51 -31.29
CA ASN A 291 -14.62 14.12 -31.53
C ASN A 291 -15.97 13.78 -30.87
N ALA A 292 -16.21 14.30 -29.66
CA ALA A 292 -17.48 14.15 -28.97
C ALA A 292 -18.63 14.79 -29.75
N LEU A 293 -18.43 16.00 -30.27
CA LEU A 293 -19.43 16.71 -31.07
C LEU A 293 -19.72 15.98 -32.37
N LEU A 294 -18.70 15.47 -33.07
CA LEU A 294 -18.89 14.66 -34.27
C LEU A 294 -19.70 13.39 -33.99
N ALA A 295 -19.43 12.69 -32.88
CA ALA A 295 -20.18 11.50 -32.49
C ALA A 295 -21.66 11.82 -32.24
N TYR A 296 -21.97 12.89 -31.51
CA TYR A 296 -23.37 13.31 -31.29
C TYR A 296 -24.04 13.88 -32.54
N GLN A 297 -23.29 14.48 -33.46
CA GLN A 297 -23.84 14.87 -34.77
C GLN A 297 -24.19 13.64 -35.61
N ARG A 298 -23.36 12.59 -35.57
CA ARG A 298 -23.67 11.30 -36.20
C ARG A 298 -24.89 10.66 -35.57
N LEU A 299 -25.00 10.66 -34.25
CA LEU A 299 -26.19 10.20 -33.53
C LEU A 299 -27.45 10.92 -34.02
N ALA A 300 -27.42 12.26 -34.05
CA ALA A 300 -28.55 13.09 -34.50
C ALA A 300 -29.02 12.76 -35.92
N LEU A 301 -28.10 12.38 -36.82
CA LEU A 301 -28.45 11.96 -38.18
C LEU A 301 -29.17 10.60 -38.20
N GLN A 302 -28.83 9.69 -37.28
CA GLN A 302 -29.47 8.37 -37.16
C GLN A 302 -30.83 8.43 -36.46
N GLU A 303 -31.05 9.42 -35.60
CA GLU A 303 -32.34 9.68 -34.94
C GLU A 303 -33.41 10.30 -35.87
N GLU A 304 -33.11 10.52 -37.16
CA GLU A 304 -33.96 11.27 -38.11
C GLU A 304 -34.27 12.71 -37.63
N GLY A 305 -33.36 13.28 -36.86
CA GLY A 305 -33.51 14.55 -36.15
C GLY A 305 -33.00 14.41 -34.73
N ALA A 306 -32.19 15.37 -34.28
CA ALA A 306 -31.59 15.29 -32.94
C ALA A 306 -32.69 15.26 -31.87
N SER A 307 -32.71 14.20 -31.05
CA SER A 307 -33.59 14.12 -29.89
C SER A 307 -33.24 15.21 -28.86
N ALA A 308 -34.17 15.51 -27.95
CA ALA A 308 -33.92 16.50 -26.89
C ALA A 308 -32.65 16.18 -26.09
N ALA A 309 -32.43 14.90 -25.78
CA ALA A 309 -31.24 14.42 -25.09
C ALA A 309 -29.97 14.61 -25.94
N THR A 310 -30.00 14.31 -27.24
CA THR A 310 -28.87 14.53 -28.15
C THR A 310 -28.53 16.02 -28.28
N GLN A 311 -29.54 16.88 -28.38
CA GLN A 311 -29.36 18.34 -28.43
C GLN A 311 -28.72 18.86 -27.13
N ALA A 312 -29.20 18.39 -25.97
CA ALA A 312 -28.61 18.74 -24.68
C ALA A 312 -27.18 18.22 -24.51
N ALA A 313 -26.89 17.01 -25.02
CA ALA A 313 -25.54 16.46 -25.03
C ALA A 313 -24.60 17.28 -25.92
N GLN A 314 -25.03 17.67 -27.13
CA GLN A 314 -24.27 18.57 -28.01
C GLN A 314 -24.02 19.93 -27.34
N ALA A 315 -25.05 20.53 -26.71
CA ALA A 315 -24.89 21.77 -25.96
C ALA A 315 -23.87 21.64 -24.82
N THR A 316 -23.87 20.49 -24.13
CA THR A 316 -22.91 20.18 -23.06
C THR A 316 -21.48 20.14 -23.62
N VAL A 317 -21.25 19.47 -24.76
CA VAL A 317 -19.93 19.46 -25.40
C VAL A 317 -19.48 20.89 -25.75
N LEU A 318 -20.37 21.69 -26.34
CA LEU A 318 -20.07 23.08 -26.70
C LEU A 318 -19.75 23.94 -25.47
N TYR A 319 -20.47 23.74 -24.37
CA TYR A 319 -20.24 24.44 -23.10
C TYR A 319 -18.85 24.16 -22.53
N TYR A 320 -18.46 22.88 -22.44
CA TYR A 320 -17.13 22.52 -21.95
C TYR A 320 -16.02 22.93 -22.91
N ARG A 321 -16.23 22.83 -24.23
CA ARG A 321 -15.29 23.33 -25.23
C ARG A 321 -15.05 24.83 -25.10
N ALA A 322 -16.07 25.59 -24.72
CA ALA A 322 -16.00 27.03 -24.48
C ALA A 322 -15.50 27.40 -23.08
N GLY A 323 -14.95 26.44 -22.31
CA GLY A 323 -14.43 26.72 -20.96
C GLY A 323 -15.53 27.01 -19.95
N GLN A 324 -16.66 26.30 -20.04
CA GLN A 324 -17.83 26.45 -19.16
C GLN A 324 -18.56 27.79 -19.32
N GLN A 325 -18.65 28.26 -20.56
CA GLN A 325 -19.43 29.42 -20.95
C GLN A 325 -20.54 29.02 -21.91
N LEU A 326 -21.77 29.47 -21.65
CA LEU A 326 -22.90 29.24 -22.54
C LEU A 326 -22.70 30.02 -23.85
N THR A 327 -22.47 29.31 -24.95
CA THR A 327 -22.36 29.92 -26.28
C THR A 327 -23.73 30.11 -26.92
N PRO A 328 -23.90 31.04 -27.88
CA PRO A 328 -25.18 31.20 -28.60
C PRO A 328 -25.66 29.92 -29.31
N GLU A 329 -24.74 29.05 -29.71
CA GLU A 329 -25.06 27.75 -30.29
C GLU A 329 -25.56 26.76 -29.22
N ALA A 330 -24.86 26.65 -28.09
CA ALA A 330 -25.29 25.82 -26.97
C ALA A 330 -26.66 26.26 -26.44
N THR A 331 -26.90 27.57 -26.32
CA THR A 331 -28.20 28.13 -25.90
C THR A 331 -29.31 27.71 -26.84
N ARG A 332 -29.13 27.84 -28.17
CA ARG A 332 -30.14 27.42 -29.15
C ARG A 332 -30.45 25.92 -29.07
N LEU A 333 -29.44 25.10 -28.84
CA LEU A 333 -29.62 23.65 -28.66
C LEU A 333 -30.41 23.34 -27.40
N LEU A 334 -30.12 24.02 -26.28
CA LEU A 334 -30.87 23.85 -25.02
C LEU A 334 -32.32 24.32 -25.14
N GLU A 335 -32.55 25.47 -25.76
CA GLU A 335 -33.91 25.98 -26.02
C GLU A 335 -34.70 25.03 -26.91
N SER A 336 -34.07 24.49 -27.96
CA SER A 336 -34.67 23.48 -28.83
C SER A 336 -34.98 22.19 -28.06
N ALA A 337 -34.05 21.71 -27.23
CA ALA A 337 -34.23 20.51 -26.43
C ALA A 337 -35.40 20.64 -25.47
N LEU A 338 -35.47 21.76 -24.74
CA LEU A 338 -36.53 22.05 -23.77
C LEU A 338 -37.88 22.35 -24.43
N LYS A 339 -37.88 22.78 -25.70
CA LYS A 339 -39.12 22.89 -26.47
C LYS A 339 -39.68 21.51 -26.84
N GLN A 340 -38.82 20.53 -27.07
CA GLN A 340 -39.21 19.14 -27.37
C GLN A 340 -39.58 18.36 -26.10
N ASP A 341 -38.74 18.42 -25.06
CA ASP A 341 -39.01 17.85 -23.73
C ASP A 341 -38.69 18.90 -22.66
N LYS A 342 -39.74 19.49 -22.07
CA LYS A 342 -39.63 20.52 -21.03
C LYS A 342 -38.91 20.04 -19.77
N GLY A 343 -38.88 18.72 -19.57
CA GLY A 343 -38.22 18.05 -18.45
C GLY A 343 -36.95 17.32 -18.84
N GLU A 344 -36.32 17.70 -19.96
CA GLU A 344 -35.06 17.08 -20.37
C GLU A 344 -33.99 17.38 -19.30
N VAL A 345 -33.55 16.31 -18.65
CA VAL A 345 -32.75 16.38 -17.44
C VAL A 345 -31.39 17.02 -17.70
N SER A 346 -30.75 16.68 -18.81
CA SER A 346 -29.38 17.11 -19.12
C SER A 346 -29.32 18.62 -19.39
N ALA A 347 -30.32 19.16 -20.07
CA ALA A 347 -30.48 20.56 -20.41
C ALA A 347 -30.76 21.40 -19.17
N LEU A 348 -31.73 20.97 -18.35
CA LEU A 348 -32.04 21.63 -17.08
C LEU A 348 -30.85 21.59 -16.12
N MET A 349 -30.14 20.45 -16.04
CA MET A 349 -28.93 20.33 -15.22
C MET A 349 -27.80 21.24 -15.70
N LEU A 350 -27.59 21.34 -17.01
CA LEU A 350 -26.57 22.21 -17.58
C LEU A 350 -26.88 23.68 -17.30
N LEU A 351 -28.13 24.11 -17.52
CA LEU A 351 -28.57 25.47 -17.22
C LEU A 351 -28.46 25.78 -15.73
N ALA A 352 -28.92 24.89 -14.86
CA ALA A 352 -28.83 25.08 -13.42
C ALA A 352 -27.37 25.19 -12.95
N SER A 353 -26.48 24.36 -13.50
CA SER A 353 -25.05 24.42 -13.23
C SER A 353 -24.42 25.73 -13.70
N ASP A 354 -24.79 26.20 -14.90
CA ASP A 354 -24.35 27.49 -15.42
C ASP A 354 -24.81 28.65 -14.53
N HIS A 355 -26.09 28.67 -14.14
CA HIS A 355 -26.62 29.68 -13.21
C HIS A 355 -25.86 29.67 -11.88
N PHE A 356 -25.61 28.49 -11.32
CA PHE A 356 -24.87 28.35 -10.08
C PHE A 356 -23.43 28.89 -10.18
N LEU A 357 -22.69 28.48 -11.23
CA LEU A 357 -21.30 28.89 -11.44
C LEU A 357 -21.15 30.40 -11.63
N HIS A 358 -22.19 31.07 -12.11
CA HIS A 358 -22.21 32.52 -12.30
C HIS A 358 -22.96 33.30 -11.20
N GLY A 359 -23.21 32.66 -10.05
CA GLY A 359 -23.81 33.33 -8.87
C GLY A 359 -25.31 33.62 -8.98
N ARG A 360 -26.00 33.09 -9.99
CA ARG A 360 -27.46 33.21 -10.16
C ARG A 360 -28.18 32.10 -9.38
N TYR A 361 -27.93 32.02 -8.08
CA TYR A 361 -28.33 30.90 -7.22
C TYR A 361 -29.84 30.65 -7.19
N SER A 362 -30.66 31.71 -7.15
CA SER A 362 -32.13 31.58 -7.16
C SER A 362 -32.66 30.91 -8.43
N GLN A 363 -32.04 31.19 -9.58
CA GLN A 363 -32.39 30.58 -10.86
C GLN A 363 -31.92 29.11 -10.92
N ALA A 364 -30.73 28.82 -10.39
CA ALA A 364 -30.25 27.44 -10.25
C ALA A 364 -31.16 26.59 -9.36
N ILE A 365 -31.57 27.14 -8.19
CA ILE A 365 -32.49 26.50 -7.25
C ILE A 365 -33.83 26.20 -7.94
N ALA A 366 -34.40 27.15 -8.67
CA ALA A 366 -35.67 26.96 -9.36
C ALA A 366 -35.62 25.79 -10.36
N LEU A 367 -34.54 25.68 -11.13
CA LEU A 367 -34.35 24.59 -12.09
C LEU A 367 -34.12 23.23 -11.41
N TRP A 368 -33.34 23.18 -10.32
CA TRP A 368 -33.16 21.96 -9.55
C TRP A 368 -34.42 21.51 -8.82
N GLN A 369 -35.25 22.45 -8.35
CA GLN A 369 -36.57 22.13 -7.80
C GLN A 369 -37.51 21.58 -8.87
N GLN A 370 -37.54 22.18 -10.06
CA GLN A 370 -38.28 21.62 -11.19
C GLN A 370 -37.85 20.17 -11.48
N LEU A 371 -36.55 19.89 -11.47
CA LEU A 371 -36.02 18.53 -11.66
C LEU A 371 -36.39 17.56 -10.52
N LEU A 372 -36.50 18.03 -9.28
CA LEU A 372 -36.93 17.20 -8.15
C LEU A 372 -38.41 16.86 -8.19
N ASP A 373 -39.23 17.81 -8.63
CA ASP A 373 -40.69 17.66 -8.73
C ASP A 373 -41.08 16.69 -9.86
N GLU A 374 -40.21 16.51 -10.86
CA GLU A 374 -40.38 15.50 -11.90
C GLU A 374 -39.94 14.09 -11.42
N GLU A 375 -40.85 13.11 -11.50
CA GLU A 375 -40.57 11.71 -11.12
C GLU A 375 -39.72 10.94 -12.15
N ARG A 376 -38.58 11.49 -12.57
CA ARG A 376 -37.70 10.83 -13.54
C ARG A 376 -36.69 9.90 -12.84
N PRO A 377 -36.50 8.65 -13.31
CA PRO A 377 -35.63 7.67 -12.65
C PRO A 377 -34.12 7.96 -12.79
N ARG A 378 -33.71 8.78 -13.79
CA ARG A 378 -32.30 9.13 -14.03
C ARG A 378 -31.74 10.18 -13.07
N ILE A 379 -32.56 10.72 -12.17
CA ILE A 379 -32.21 11.85 -11.33
C ILE A 379 -31.67 11.37 -9.98
N ASN A 380 -30.44 11.77 -9.63
CA ASN A 380 -29.92 11.63 -8.27
C ASN A 380 -30.50 12.74 -7.38
N ARG A 381 -31.61 12.43 -6.73
CA ARG A 381 -32.36 13.38 -5.89
C ARG A 381 -31.53 13.90 -4.71
N THR A 382 -30.71 13.05 -4.10
CA THR A 382 -29.83 13.45 -2.99
C THR A 382 -28.86 14.54 -3.45
N ALA A 383 -28.21 14.35 -4.60
CA ALA A 383 -27.27 15.33 -5.14
C ALA A 383 -27.96 16.67 -5.49
N LEU A 384 -29.19 16.64 -5.99
CA LEU A 384 -29.97 17.87 -6.25
C LEU A 384 -30.34 18.60 -4.96
N ILE A 385 -30.76 17.87 -3.92
CA ILE A 385 -31.07 18.45 -2.61
C ILE A 385 -29.83 19.13 -2.02
N GLU A 386 -28.67 18.47 -2.07
CA GLU A 386 -27.39 19.03 -1.64
C GLU A 386 -27.01 20.27 -2.45
N ALA A 387 -27.19 20.24 -3.78
CA ALA A 387 -26.93 21.39 -4.64
C ALA A 387 -27.82 22.60 -4.31
N ILE A 388 -29.12 22.37 -4.07
CA ILE A 388 -30.07 23.41 -3.64
C ILE A 388 -29.67 23.99 -2.28
N GLN A 389 -29.36 23.14 -1.30
CA GLN A 389 -28.91 23.59 0.02
C GLN A 389 -27.66 24.45 -0.08
N THR A 390 -26.71 24.02 -0.91
CA THR A 390 -25.47 24.76 -1.18
C THR A 390 -25.76 26.12 -1.80
N ALA A 391 -26.61 26.20 -2.83
CA ALA A 391 -27.00 27.47 -3.44
C ALA A 391 -27.72 28.42 -2.47
N ARG A 392 -28.59 27.89 -1.59
CA ARG A 392 -29.23 28.70 -0.53
C ARG A 392 -28.20 29.31 0.43
N MET A 393 -27.20 28.53 0.83
CA MET A 393 -26.11 29.03 1.68
C MET A 393 -25.26 30.11 1.00
N MET A 394 -25.16 30.08 -0.33
CA MET A 394 -24.39 31.06 -1.12
C MET A 394 -25.17 32.33 -1.47
N GLY A 395 -26.41 32.48 -0.96
CA GLY A 395 -27.23 33.68 -1.17
C GLY A 395 -28.34 33.52 -2.21
N GLY A 396 -28.81 32.28 -2.44
CA GLY A 396 -29.93 31.94 -3.33
C GLY A 396 -31.29 31.88 -2.68
#